data_AF-A0A1E5VD21-F1
#
_entry.id   AF-A0A1E5VD21-F1
#
_cell.length_a   1.000
_cell.length_b   1.000
_cell.length_c   1.000
_cell.angle_alpha   90.00
_cell.angle_beta   90.00
_cell.angle_gamma   90.00
#
_symmetry.space_group_name_H-M   'P 1'
#
loop_
_entity.id
_entity.type
_entity.pdbx_description
1 polymer ?
#
loop_
_entity_poly.entity_id
_entity_poly.type
_entity_poly.pdbx_seq_one_letter_code
_entity_poly.pdbx_strand_id
1 'polypeptide(L)'
;MLALLGQLKDAGLTGVKVLWTFFERRVQPLAARVRPLLRYTSAGDPMRTSPELLTPGEVRSRVWAVIKRAKAAEDNLAELE
;
A
#
# COMPACT_ATOMS: atom_id res chain seq x y z
N MET A 1 -14.78 -11.18 7.78
CA MET A 1 -13.66 -10.34 7.30
C MET A 1 -12.33 -11.10 7.30
N LEU A 2 -11.92 -11.72 8.41
CA LEU A 2 -10.69 -12.52 8.48
C LEU A 2 -10.68 -13.73 7.52
N ALA A 3 -11.80 -14.44 7.35
CA ALA A 3 -11.91 -15.53 6.38
C ALA A 3 -11.65 -15.10 4.93
N LEU A 4 -12.15 -13.92 4.54
CA LEU A 4 -11.93 -13.34 3.21
C LEU A 4 -10.45 -12.95 3.03
N LEU A 5 -9.81 -12.41 4.08
CA LEU A 5 -8.38 -12.14 4.06
C LEU A 5 -7.55 -13.42 3.92
N GLY A 6 -7.97 -14.52 4.55
CA GLY A 6 -7.38 -15.84 4.38
C GLY A 6 -7.39 -16.28 2.92
N GLN A 7 -8.57 -16.29 2.29
CA GLN A 7 -8.72 -16.62 0.87
C GLN A 7 -7.88 -15.74 -0.05
N LEU A 8 -7.79 -14.44 0.23
CA LEU A 8 -6.96 -13.52 -0.55
C LEU A 8 -5.46 -13.81 -0.37
N LYS A 9 -5.03 -14.16 0.85
CA LYS A 9 -3.64 -14.58 1.11
C LYS A 9 -3.32 -15.89 0.38
N ASP A 10 -4.22 -16.86 0.40
CA ASP A 10 -4.06 -18.13 -0.31
C ASP A 10 -4.02 -17.91 -1.83
N ALA A 11 -4.74 -16.91 -2.34
CA ALA A 11 -4.65 -16.43 -3.72
C ALA A 11 -3.40 -15.57 -4.02
N GLY A 12 -2.45 -15.48 -3.08
CA GLY A 12 -1.17 -14.80 -3.25
C GLY A 12 -1.21 -13.28 -3.02
N LEU A 13 -2.15 -12.77 -2.22
CA LEU A 13 -2.10 -11.39 -1.73
C LEU A 13 -0.91 -11.22 -0.78
N THR A 14 0.01 -10.34 -1.15
CA THR A 14 1.18 -10.00 -0.33
C THR A 14 1.13 -8.54 0.13
N GLY A 15 1.88 -8.22 1.18
CA GLY A 15 2.04 -6.82 1.63
C GLY A 15 2.52 -5.89 0.52
N VAL A 16 3.37 -6.39 -0.39
CA VAL A 16 3.85 -5.63 -1.57
C VAL A 16 2.70 -5.28 -2.51
N LYS A 17 1.80 -6.23 -2.83
CA LYS A 17 0.62 -5.95 -3.66
C LYS A 17 -0.33 -4.94 -3.01
N VAL A 18 -0.46 -5.01 -1.68
CA VAL A 18 -1.25 -4.05 -0.91
C VAL A 18 -0.63 -2.65 -0.97
N LEU A 19 0.68 -2.53 -0.74
CA LEU A 19 1.45 -1.28 -0.87
C LEU A 19 1.35 -0.69 -2.28
N TRP A 20 1.51 -1.52 -3.31
CA TRP A 20 1.35 -1.13 -4.70
C TRP A 20 -0.01 -0.48 -4.94
N THR A 21 -1.08 -1.14 -4.48
CA THR A 21 -2.46 -0.65 -4.61
C THR A 21 -2.65 0.72 -3.95
N PHE A 22 -2.05 0.96 -2.78
CA PHE A 22 -2.14 2.26 -2.12
C PHE A 22 -1.45 3.37 -2.91
N PHE A 23 -0.26 3.11 -3.48
CA PHE A 23 0.45 4.10 -4.29
C PHE A 23 -0.25 4.38 -5.61
N GLU A 24 -0.66 3.33 -6.33
CA GLU A 24 -1.35 3.45 -7.61
C GLU A 24 -2.66 4.24 -7.47
N ARG A 25 -3.43 3.95 -6.41
CA ARG A 25 -4.68 4.66 -6.13
C ARG A 25 -4.46 6.00 -5.42
N ARG A 26 -3.23 6.38 -5.08
CA ARG A 26 -2.91 7.61 -4.33
C ARG A 26 -3.69 7.71 -3.02
N VAL A 27 -3.81 6.62 -2.26
CA VAL A 27 -4.55 6.61 -0.99
C VAL A 27 -3.64 6.28 0.18
N GLN A 28 -3.65 7.12 1.21
CA GLN A 28 -2.87 6.91 2.42
C GLN A 28 -3.43 5.74 3.24
N PRO A 29 -2.61 4.74 3.62
CA PRO A 29 -3.08 3.56 4.35
C PRO A 29 -3.57 3.90 5.77
N LEU A 30 -2.89 4.82 6.46
CA LEU A 30 -3.16 5.17 7.88
C LEU A 30 -3.99 6.46 8.06
N ALA A 31 -4.61 6.96 6.99
CA ALA A 31 -5.50 8.11 7.09
C ALA A 31 -6.92 7.67 7.48
N ALA A 32 -7.62 8.48 8.29
CA ALA A 32 -9.05 8.30 8.51
C ALA A 32 -9.79 8.43 7.17
N ARG A 33 -10.66 7.47 6.85
CA ARG A 33 -11.37 7.43 5.57
C ARG A 33 -12.86 7.52 5.78
N VAL A 34 -13.50 8.35 4.97
CA VAL A 34 -14.96 8.41 4.87
C VAL A 34 -15.51 7.13 4.22
N ARG A 35 -14.72 6.48 3.35
CA ARG A 35 -15.09 5.22 2.68
C ARG A 35 -13.96 4.18 2.76
N PRO A 36 -14.26 2.90 3.04
CA PRO A 36 -13.28 1.83 2.98
C PRO A 36 -12.67 1.69 1.57
N LEU A 37 -11.39 1.27 1.45
CA LEU A 37 -10.71 1.13 0.15
C LEU A 37 -11.43 0.21 -0.84
N LEU A 38 -12.14 -0.80 -0.33
CA LEU A 38 -12.92 -1.72 -1.16
C LEU A 38 -14.02 -1.01 -1.96
N ARG A 39 -14.42 0.19 -1.54
CA ARG A 39 -15.39 1.06 -2.25
C ARG A 39 -14.72 2.11 -3.13
N TYR A 40 -13.40 2.03 -3.33
CA TYR A 40 -12.69 2.89 -4.26
C TYR A 40 -13.18 2.62 -5.69
N THR A 41 -13.64 3.65 -6.37
CA THR A 41 -14.23 3.51 -7.71
C THR A 41 -13.33 4.08 -8.81
N SER A 42 -12.69 5.23 -8.60
CA SER A 42 -11.94 5.89 -9.66
C SER A 42 -11.00 6.99 -9.15
N ALA A 43 -10.34 7.68 -10.09
CA ALA A 43 -9.53 8.85 -9.82
C ALA A 43 -10.29 10.05 -9.24
N GLY A 44 -11.63 10.04 -9.29
CA GLY A 44 -12.46 11.03 -8.62
C GLY A 44 -12.76 10.71 -7.15
N ASP A 45 -12.19 9.63 -6.60
CA ASP A 45 -12.43 9.28 -5.20
C ASP A 45 -11.87 10.37 -4.27
N PRO A 46 -12.69 10.93 -3.35
CA PRO A 46 -12.29 12.03 -2.47
C PRO A 46 -11.20 11.65 -1.47
N MET A 47 -10.95 10.35 -1.27
CA MET A 47 -9.86 9.85 -0.42
C MET A 47 -8.51 9.86 -1.13
N ARG A 48 -8.45 10.20 -2.43
CA ARG A 48 -7.18 10.36 -3.14
C ARG A 48 -6.45 11.58 -2.66
N THR A 49 -5.15 11.42 -2.42
CA THR A 49 -4.26 12.54 -2.07
C THR A 49 -3.92 13.40 -3.29
N SER A 50 -4.14 12.90 -4.51
CA SER A 50 -3.98 13.64 -5.75
C SER A 50 -4.81 13.02 -6.89
N PRO A 51 -5.37 13.85 -7.79
CA PRO A 51 -6.04 13.36 -9.00
C PRO A 51 -5.05 12.75 -10.01
N GLU A 52 -3.77 13.11 -9.97
CA GLU A 52 -2.75 12.62 -10.90
C GLU A 52 -2.47 11.13 -10.72
N LEU A 53 -2.40 10.41 -11.83
CA LEU A 53 -2.01 9.02 -11.86
C LEU A 53 -0.49 8.90 -11.86
N LEU A 54 0.01 7.89 -11.17
CA LEU A 54 1.43 7.52 -11.24
C LEU A 54 1.64 6.56 -12.40
N THR A 55 2.75 6.74 -13.09
CA THR A 55 3.25 5.72 -14.01
C THR A 55 3.64 4.46 -13.23
N PRO A 56 3.64 3.28 -13.86
CA PRO A 56 4.10 2.04 -13.22
C PRO A 56 5.54 2.14 -12.68
N GLY A 57 6.39 2.93 -13.34
CA GLY A 57 7.76 3.20 -12.89
C GLY A 57 7.80 3.97 -11.56
N GLU A 58 6.99 5.02 -11.43
CA GLU A 58 6.91 5.80 -10.20
C GLU A 58 6.31 4.98 -9.03
N VAL A 59 5.27 4.18 -9.30
CA VAL A 59 4.70 3.28 -8.30
C VAL A 59 5.77 2.31 -7.81
N ARG A 60 6.51 1.68 -8.73
CA ARG A 60 7.61 0.76 -8.41
C ARG A 60 8.68 1.43 -7.55
N SER A 61 9.13 2.63 -7.94
CA SER A 61 10.14 3.39 -7.19
C SER A 61 9.69 3.69 -5.77
N ARG A 62 8.42 4.07 -5.57
CA ARG A 62 7.86 4.36 -4.23
C ARG A 62 7.73 3.11 -3.38
N VAL A 63 7.24 2.00 -3.94
CA VAL A 63 7.16 0.71 -3.26
C VAL A 63 8.57 0.27 -2.82
N TRP A 64 9.55 0.39 -3.72
CA TRP A 64 10.94 0.03 -3.43
C TRP A 64 11.55 0.87 -2.30
N ALA A 65 11.24 2.17 -2.25
CA ALA A 65 11.68 3.05 -1.17
C ALA A 65 11.15 2.61 0.20
N VAL A 66 9.88 2.18 0.29
CA VAL A 66 9.30 1.67 1.54
C VAL A 66 9.96 0.36 1.97
N ILE A 67 10.15 -0.58 1.04
CA ILE A 67 10.78 -1.87 1.34
C ILE A 67 12.21 -1.66 1.86
N LYS A 68 12.99 -0.81 1.19
CA LYS A 68 14.35 -0.46 1.63
C LYS A 68 14.37 0.14 3.02
N ARG A 69 13.44 1.04 3.33
CA ARG A 69 13.35 1.68 4.66
C ARG A 69 12.96 0.68 5.74
N ALA A 70 12.04 -0.24 5.45
CA ALA A 70 11.66 -1.29 6.38
C ALA A 70 12.84 -2.20 6.70
N LYS A 71 13.59 -2.64 5.67
CA LYS A 71 14.80 -3.44 5.86
C LYS A 71 15.86 -2.70 6.69
N ALA A 72 16.12 -1.44 6.39
CA ALA A 72 17.08 -0.65 7.18
C ALA A 72 16.64 -0.51 8.66
N ALA A 73 15.34 -0.40 8.92
CA ALA A 73 14.82 -0.36 10.29
C ALA A 73 14.97 -1.70 11.02
N GLU A 74 14.77 -2.83 10.32
CA GLU A 74 15.04 -4.18 10.85
C GLU A 74 16.52 -4.37 11.16
N ASP A 75 17.40 -4.02 10.21
CA ASP A 75 18.85 -4.14 10.36
C ASP A 75 19.34 -3.29 11.58
N ASN A 76 18.82 -2.05 11.74
CA ASN A 76 19.13 -1.21 12.91
C ASN A 76 18.64 -1.80 14.25
N LEU A 77 17.52 -2.51 14.26
CA LEU A 77 16.99 -3.14 15.48
C LEU A 77 17.85 -4.35 15.88
N ALA A 78 18.35 -5.09 14.90
CA ALA A 78 19.23 -6.23 15.12
C ALA A 78 20.62 -5.85 15.65
N GLU A 79 21.10 -4.62 15.40
CA GLU A 79 22.37 -4.11 15.97
C GLU A 79 22.27 -3.74 17.46
N LEU A 80 21.06 -3.71 18.03
CA LEU A 80 20.82 -3.34 19.44
C LEU A 80 20.62 -4.56 20.37
N GLU A 81 20.60 -5.78 19.83
CA GLU A 81 20.56 -7.05 20.57
C GLU A 81 21.93 -7.74 20.60
#